data_AF-A0A399ZHP9-F1
#
_entry.id   AF-A0A399ZHP9-F1
#
_cell.length_a   1.000
_cell.length_b   1.000
_cell.length_c   1.000
_cell.angle_alpha   90.00
_cell.angle_beta   90.00
_cell.angle_gamma   90.00
#
_symmetry.space_group_name_H-M   'P 1'
#
loop_
_entity.id
_entity.type
_entity.pdbx_description
1 polymer ?
#
loop_
_entity_poly.entity_id
_entity_poly.type
_entity_poly.pdbx_seq_one_letter_code
_entity_poly.pdbx_strand_id
1 'polypeptide(L)'
;MGRQFANCETRRYAHRSGRAAPSCAGVQSARGPPKFLNGKRIYHTGDTDPLPEMKNIQCDILLVPVSGTYVCTAEEAVQIAQMVKPALAIPMHWDTIVGSWQDANDFKQHAGVPVEILGKTS
;
A
#
# COMPACT_ATOMS: atom_id res chain seq x y z
N MET A 1 13.31 14.89 17.37
CA MET A 1 13.28 14.22 16.07
C MET A 1 11.98 13.41 15.97
N GLY A 2 10.93 14.02 15.41
CA GLY A 2 9.59 13.43 15.34
C GLY A 2 9.51 12.41 14.21
N ARG A 3 9.11 11.18 14.52
CA ARG A 3 8.88 10.13 13.52
C ARG A 3 7.60 10.44 12.77
N GLN A 4 7.71 10.87 11.52
CA GLN A 4 6.57 11.06 10.61
C GLN A 4 6.05 9.68 10.20
N PHE A 5 5.15 9.13 11.00
CA PHE A 5 4.26 8.05 10.60
C PHE A 5 2.90 8.68 10.29
N ALA A 6 2.76 9.27 9.10
CA ALA A 6 1.43 9.59 8.58
C ALA A 6 1.00 8.42 7.71
N ASN A 7 -0.19 7.88 7.96
CA ASN A 7 -0.85 7.05 6.97
C ASN A 7 -1.47 7.97 5.90
N CYS A 8 -1.85 7.37 4.77
CA CYS A 8 -2.33 8.12 3.62
C CYS A 8 -3.49 9.08 3.97
N GLU A 9 -4.40 8.59 4.82
CA GLU A 9 -5.53 9.38 5.31
C GLU A 9 -5.09 10.59 6.14
N THR A 10 -4.18 10.45 7.11
CA THR A 10 -3.72 11.58 7.93
C THR A 10 -2.88 12.57 7.13
N ARG A 11 -2.06 12.10 6.19
CA ARG A 11 -1.27 12.98 5.32
C ARG A 11 -2.18 13.85 4.43
N ARG A 12 -3.18 13.24 3.79
CA ARG A 12 -4.13 13.97 2.93
C ARG A 12 -5.07 14.86 3.73
N TYR A 13 -5.47 14.46 4.94
CA TYR A 13 -6.24 15.31 5.85
C TYR A 13 -5.46 16.59 6.22
N ALA A 14 -4.18 16.45 6.58
CA ALA A 14 -3.34 17.59 6.93
C ALA A 14 -3.16 18.56 5.73
N HIS A 15 -2.98 18.01 4.52
CA HIS A 15 -2.80 18.81 3.31
C HIS A 15 -4.07 19.56 2.88
N ARG A 16 -5.25 18.98 3.09
CA ARG A 16 -6.55 19.57 2.71
C ARG A 16 -7.07 20.59 3.71
N SER A 17 -6.78 20.40 5.00
CA SER A 17 -7.33 21.20 6.09
C SER A 17 -6.41 22.31 6.60
N GLY A 18 -5.12 22.30 6.21
CA GLY A 18 -4.10 23.20 6.75
C GLY A 18 -3.86 23.03 8.25
N ARG A 19 -4.43 22.00 8.88
CA ARG A 19 -4.34 21.69 10.31
C ARG A 19 -3.56 20.40 10.52
N ALA A 20 -2.82 20.31 11.64
CA ALA A 20 -2.18 19.06 12.02
C ALA A 20 -3.25 17.95 12.11
N ALA A 21 -2.98 16.79 11.50
CA ALA A 21 -3.88 15.66 11.59
C ALA A 21 -4.09 15.29 13.07
N PRO A 22 -5.33 14.98 13.50
CA PRO A 22 -5.55 14.51 14.87
C PRO A 22 -4.65 13.30 15.11
N SER A 23 -4.02 13.22 16.29
CA SER A 23 -3.19 12.06 16.62
C SER A 23 -4.08 10.83 16.56
N CYS A 24 -3.91 10.06 15.49
CA CYS A 24 -4.62 8.82 15.23
C CYS A 24 -4.11 7.73 16.19
N ALA A 25 -4.35 7.93 17.48
CA ALA A 25 -4.29 6.89 18.49
C ALA A 25 -5.55 6.03 18.33
N GLY A 26 -5.51 5.05 17.43
CA GLY A 26 -6.62 4.10 17.27
C GLY A 26 -6.74 3.38 15.93
N VAL A 27 -6.11 3.86 14.85
CA VAL A 27 -6.11 3.10 13.58
C VAL A 27 -5.00 2.08 13.65
N GLN A 28 -5.38 0.80 13.69
CA GLN A 28 -4.48 -0.34 13.82
C GLN A 28 -3.67 -0.48 12.53
N SER A 29 -2.60 0.30 12.48
CA SER A 29 -1.59 0.31 11.45
C SER A 29 -1.12 -1.11 11.15
N ALA A 30 -1.06 -1.46 9.87
CA ALA A 30 -0.46 -2.67 9.34
C ALA A 30 1.08 -2.68 9.52
N ARG A 31 1.54 -2.47 10.76
CA ARG A 31 2.93 -2.44 11.23
C ARG A 31 3.42 -3.84 11.65
N GLY A 32 2.79 -4.90 11.14
CA GLY A 32 3.15 -6.27 11.49
C GLY A 32 4.26 -6.82 10.58
N PRO A 33 5.12 -7.74 11.08
CA PRO A 33 6.03 -8.47 10.21
C PRO A 33 5.25 -9.29 9.16
N PRO A 34 5.88 -9.64 8.02
CA PRO A 34 5.27 -10.53 7.03
C PRO A 34 4.76 -11.82 7.68
N LYS A 35 3.57 -12.26 7.28
CA LYS A 35 3.00 -13.52 7.74
C LYS A 35 3.54 -14.67 6.90
N PHE A 36 3.88 -15.78 7.54
CA PHE A 36 4.26 -17.01 6.83
C PHE A 36 3.02 -17.87 6.57
N LEU A 37 2.79 -18.22 5.31
CA LEU A 37 1.73 -19.14 4.90
C LEU A 37 2.27 -20.05 3.79
N ASN A 38 2.14 -21.37 3.94
CA ASN A 38 2.58 -22.37 2.97
C ASN A 38 4.01 -22.15 2.45
N GLY A 39 4.94 -21.78 3.35
CA GLY A 39 6.34 -21.52 2.99
C GLY A 39 6.58 -20.22 2.23
N LYS A 40 5.58 -19.34 2.11
CA LYS A 40 5.72 -17.99 1.54
C LYS A 40 5.48 -16.90 2.58
N ARG A 41 6.23 -15.82 2.44
CA ARG A 41 6.09 -14.58 3.22
C ARG A 41 5.12 -13.66 2.52
N ILE A 42 3.99 -13.43 3.16
CA ILE A 42 2.94 -12.53 2.67
C ILE A 42 3.00 -11.26 3.49
N TYR A 43 3.21 -10.12 2.83
CA TYR A 43 3.18 -8.82 3.45
C TYR A 43 1.94 -8.06 3.01
N HIS A 44 1.09 -7.74 3.99
CA HIS A 44 -0.12 -6.95 3.80
C HIS A 44 0.15 -5.53 4.30
N THR A 45 0.28 -4.57 3.39
CA THR A 45 0.69 -3.20 3.76
C THR A 45 -0.38 -2.45 4.54
N GLY A 46 -1.65 -2.89 4.43
CA GLY A 46 -2.80 -2.13 4.91
C GLY A 46 -2.88 -0.75 4.28
N ASP A 47 -3.72 0.10 4.85
CA ASP A 47 -3.89 1.49 4.41
C ASP A 47 -2.71 2.32 4.92
N THR A 48 -1.62 2.30 4.15
CA THR A 48 -0.37 2.96 4.52
C THR A 48 0.27 3.68 3.34
N ASP A 49 1.10 4.67 3.66
CA ASP A 49 1.97 5.36 2.73
C ASP A 49 3.31 4.62 2.55
N PRO A 50 4.09 4.92 1.49
CA PRO A 50 5.46 4.46 1.36
C PRO A 50 6.31 4.94 2.54
N LEU A 51 6.78 3.98 3.35
CA LEU A 51 7.66 4.25 4.50
C LEU A 51 9.08 3.77 4.21
N PRO A 52 10.13 4.54 4.57
CA PRO A 52 11.52 4.15 4.33
C PRO A 52 11.92 2.81 4.97
N GLU A 53 11.27 2.43 6.08
CA GLU A 53 11.50 1.16 6.79
C GLU A 53 11.09 -0.07 5.98
N MET A 54 10.20 0.08 4.98
CA MET A 54 9.79 -1.01 4.10
C MET A 54 10.94 -1.57 3.26
N LYS A 55 12.02 -0.81 3.07
CA LYS A 55 13.25 -1.27 2.38
C LYS A 55 13.91 -2.47 3.05
N ASN A 56 13.66 -2.68 4.34
CA ASN A 56 14.23 -3.78 5.11
C ASN A 56 13.29 -5.00 5.19
N ILE A 57 12.10 -4.91 4.59
CA ILE A 57 11.11 -5.99 4.62
C ILE A 57 11.38 -6.94 3.45
N GLN A 58 11.47 -8.23 3.76
CA GLN A 58 11.52 -9.28 2.74
C GLN A 58 10.20 -10.04 2.70
N CYS A 59 9.53 -10.03 1.56
CA CYS A 59 8.33 -10.83 1.32
C CYS A 59 8.32 -11.43 -0.08
N ASP A 60 7.59 -12.52 -0.24
CA ASP A 60 7.42 -13.17 -1.54
C ASP A 60 6.16 -12.65 -2.23
N ILE A 61 5.10 -12.38 -1.45
CA ILE A 61 3.83 -11.81 -1.93
C ILE A 61 3.58 -10.49 -1.21
N LEU A 62 3.40 -9.42 -1.98
CA LEU A 62 3.02 -8.08 -1.50
C LEU A 62 1.56 -7.79 -1.85
N LEU A 63 0.77 -7.44 -0.85
CA LEU A 63 -0.59 -6.94 -1.02
C LEU A 63 -0.58 -5.43 -0.78
N VAL A 64 -0.87 -4.65 -1.83
CA VAL A 64 -0.75 -3.18 -1.80
C VAL A 64 -2.03 -2.50 -2.32
N PRO A 65 -2.61 -1.54 -1.58
CA PRO A 65 -3.81 -0.85 -2.05
C PRO A 65 -3.48 0.19 -3.12
N VAL A 66 -4.37 0.40 -4.10
CA VAL A 66 -4.13 1.30 -5.25
C VAL A 66 -5.35 2.18 -5.57
N SER A 67 -5.95 2.80 -4.55
CA SER A 67 -7.21 3.55 -4.71
C SER A 67 -7.07 5.06 -4.84
N GLY A 68 -5.92 5.64 -4.45
CA GLY A 68 -5.63 7.08 -4.55
C GLY A 68 -6.54 8.04 -3.75
N THR A 69 -7.64 7.58 -3.18
CA THR A 69 -8.64 8.41 -2.48
C THR A 69 -8.37 8.42 -0.98
N TYR A 70 -8.29 7.23 -0.36
CA TYR A 70 -8.00 7.05 1.07
C TYR A 70 -6.71 6.28 1.35
N VAL A 71 -6.12 5.69 0.29
CA VAL A 71 -4.88 4.90 0.35
C VAL A 71 -3.88 5.41 -0.70
N CYS A 72 -2.68 4.82 -0.75
CA CYS A 72 -1.63 5.23 -1.68
C CYS A 72 -2.10 5.26 -3.14
N THR A 73 -1.55 6.20 -3.91
CA THR A 73 -1.75 6.27 -5.38
C THR A 73 -1.01 5.14 -6.07
N ALA A 74 -1.31 4.89 -7.35
CA ALA A 74 -0.58 3.90 -8.15
C ALA A 74 0.95 4.17 -8.13
N GLU A 75 1.38 5.43 -8.24
CA GLU A 75 2.79 5.83 -8.16
C GLU A 75 3.42 5.53 -6.79
N GLU A 76 2.70 5.81 -5.71
CA GLU A 76 3.17 5.52 -4.35
C GLU A 76 3.25 4.00 -4.11
N ALA A 77 2.29 3.23 -4.64
CA ALA A 77 2.33 1.78 -4.61
C ALA A 77 3.53 1.22 -5.39
N VAL A 78 3.87 1.82 -6.54
CA VAL A 78 5.08 1.47 -7.30
C VAL A 78 6.32 1.68 -6.44
N GLN A 79 6.42 2.78 -5.70
CA GLN A 79 7.54 3.02 -4.80
C GLN A 79 7.64 1.93 -3.71
N ILE A 80 6.51 1.52 -3.13
CA ILE A 80 6.49 0.42 -2.15
C ILE A 80 7.00 -0.88 -2.79
N ALA A 81 6.50 -1.22 -3.98
CA ALA A 81 6.93 -2.42 -4.70
C ALA A 81 8.43 -2.39 -5.03
N GLN A 82 8.98 -1.24 -5.41
CA GLN A 82 10.40 -1.04 -5.68
C GLN A 82 11.27 -1.11 -4.42
N MET A 83 10.75 -0.69 -3.26
CA MET A 83 11.47 -0.78 -1.99
C MET A 83 11.53 -2.21 -1.47
N VAL A 84 10.41 -2.95 -1.56
CA VAL A 84 10.27 -4.31 -1.01
C VAL A 84 10.80 -5.38 -1.97
N LYS A 85 10.68 -5.15 -3.28
CA LYS A 85 11.05 -6.09 -4.37
C LYS A 85 10.48 -7.51 -4.17
N PRO A 86 9.16 -7.65 -4.06
CA PRO A 86 8.53 -8.96 -3.89
C PRO A 86 8.65 -9.82 -5.16
N ALA A 87 8.46 -11.14 -5.00
CA ALA A 87 8.34 -12.04 -6.16
C ALA A 87 7.00 -11.86 -6.90
N LEU A 88 5.95 -11.45 -6.17
CA LEU A 88 4.63 -11.16 -6.71
C LEU A 88 4.00 -9.99 -5.95
N ALA A 89 3.43 -9.02 -6.67
CA ALA A 89 2.60 -7.98 -6.10
C ALA A 89 1.15 -8.11 -6.57
N ILE A 90 0.21 -7.92 -5.64
CA ILE A 90 -1.22 -7.99 -5.90
C ILE A 90 -1.83 -6.64 -5.48
N PRO A 91 -2.32 -5.84 -6.43
CA PRO A 91 -3.02 -4.61 -6.11
C PRO A 91 -4.38 -4.94 -5.48
N MET A 92 -4.74 -4.20 -4.44
CA MET A 92 -6.04 -4.29 -3.73
C MET A 92 -6.71 -2.91 -3.65
N HIS A 93 -7.92 -2.86 -3.08
CA HIS A 93 -8.71 -1.62 -2.97
C HIS A 93 -8.95 -0.91 -4.31
N TRP A 94 -9.32 -1.67 -5.34
CA TRP A 94 -9.83 -1.14 -6.61
C TRP A 94 -11.22 -1.76 -6.90
N ASP A 95 -12.08 -1.06 -7.64
CA ASP A 95 -13.39 -1.50 -8.15
C ASP A 95 -14.61 -1.49 -7.18
N THR A 96 -14.47 -1.79 -5.89
CA THR A 96 -15.67 -1.99 -5.02
C THR A 96 -16.32 -0.73 -4.42
N ILE A 97 -15.55 0.32 -4.07
CA ILE A 97 -16.04 1.55 -3.40
C ILE A 97 -15.23 2.79 -3.83
N VAL A 98 -13.92 2.61 -4.06
CA VAL A 98 -12.95 3.64 -4.47
C VAL A 98 -11.84 2.98 -5.30
N GLY A 99 -11.25 3.72 -6.23
CA GLY A 99 -10.23 3.23 -7.16
C GLY A 99 -10.83 2.56 -8.40
N SER A 100 -10.14 2.66 -9.53
CA SER A 100 -10.54 2.16 -10.83
C SER A 100 -9.68 0.97 -11.27
N TRP A 101 -10.18 0.18 -12.22
CA TRP A 101 -9.34 -0.84 -12.88
C TRP A 101 -8.09 -0.22 -13.53
N GLN A 102 -8.18 1.04 -13.97
CA GLN A 102 -7.05 1.78 -14.54
C GLN A 102 -5.93 1.95 -13.51
N ASP A 103 -6.23 2.27 -12.25
CA ASP A 103 -5.20 2.40 -11.20
C ASP A 103 -4.42 1.08 -10.99
N ALA A 104 -5.12 -0.06 -11.03
CA ALA A 104 -4.49 -1.37 -10.93
C ALA A 104 -3.63 -1.69 -12.17
N ASN A 105 -4.09 -1.28 -13.35
CA ASN A 105 -3.34 -1.44 -14.60
C ASN A 105 -2.09 -0.54 -14.63
N ASP A 106 -2.20 0.72 -14.20
CA ASP A 106 -1.10 1.66 -14.13
C ASP A 106 -0.03 1.18 -13.15
N PHE A 107 -0.45 0.69 -11.98
CA PHE A 107 0.45 0.02 -11.05
C PHE A 107 1.17 -1.16 -11.73
N LYS A 108 0.44 -2.04 -12.42
CA LYS A 108 1.04 -3.18 -13.15
C LYS A 108 2.06 -2.76 -14.21
N GLN A 109 1.81 -1.67 -14.94
CA GLN A 109 2.73 -1.17 -15.96
C GLN A 109 4.03 -0.60 -15.36
N HIS A 110 3.96 -0.01 -14.17
CA HIS A 110 5.06 0.75 -13.58
C HIS A 110 5.78 0.05 -12.41
N ALA A 111 5.21 -1.01 -11.84
CA ALA A 111 5.74 -1.66 -10.63
C ALA A 111 7.13 -2.29 -10.81
N GLY A 112 7.49 -2.70 -12.03
CA GLY A 112 8.79 -3.34 -12.32
C GLY A 112 8.98 -4.72 -11.66
N VAL A 113 7.92 -5.26 -11.05
CA VAL A 113 7.84 -6.61 -10.47
C VAL A 113 6.65 -7.34 -11.08
N PRO A 114 6.57 -8.68 -11.01
CA PRO A 114 5.39 -9.41 -11.44
C PRO A 114 4.15 -8.94 -10.67
N VAL A 115 3.13 -8.50 -11.41
CA VAL A 115 1.85 -8.04 -10.84
C VAL A 115 0.69 -8.87 -11.35
N GLU A 116 -0.09 -9.40 -10.41
CA GLU A 116 -1.32 -10.15 -10.69
C GLU A 116 -2.54 -9.40 -10.18
N ILE A 117 -3.41 -9.02 -11.11
CA ILE A 117 -4.65 -8.30 -10.83
C ILE A 117 -5.76 -9.34 -10.64
N LEU A 118 -6.18 -9.55 -9.40
CA LEU A 118 -7.25 -10.49 -9.07
C LEU A 118 -8.62 -9.81 -9.27
N GLY A 119 -9.21 -9.97 -10.46
CA GLY A 119 -10.56 -9.50 -10.76
C GLY A 119 -11.65 -10.44 -10.24
N LYS A 120 -12.86 -9.91 -10.03
CA LYS A 120 -14.06 -10.73 -9.83
C LYS A 120 -14.23 -11.65 -11.03
N THR A 121 -14.03 -12.95 -10.83
CA THR A 121 -14.60 -13.95 -11.72
C THR A 121 -16.11 -13.75 -11.70
N SER A 122 -16.69 -13.50 -12.88
CA SER A 122 -18.14 -13.43 -13.09
C SER A 122 -18.81 -14.76 -12.79
#